data_AF-A0A7C2I0J8-F1
#
_entry.id   AF-A0A7C2I0J8-F1
#
_cell.length_a   1.000
_cell.length_b   1.000
_cell.length_c   1.000
_cell.angle_alpha   90.00
_cell.angle_beta   90.00
_cell.angle_gamma   90.00
#
_symmetry.space_group_name_H-M   'P 1'
#
loop_
_entity.id
_entity.type
_entity.pdbx_description
1 polymer ?
#
loop_
_entity_poly.entity_id
_entity_poly.type
_entity_poly.pdbx_seq_one_letter_code
_entity_poly.pdbx_strand_id
1 'polypeptide(L)'
;DSSGSYLARNGQQVRFAGARDLARYIAESDDGQTAFVERLFQHAIQQPVQAYGPRALADLRRAFVANEFNIRRQLVETAVLAALRGQR
;
A
#
# COMPACT_ATOMS: atom_id res chain seq x y z
N ASP A 1 -23.74 -3.32 -1.17
CA ASP A 1 -23.25 -1.94 -1.36
C ASP A 1 -21.73 -1.98 -1.38
N SER A 2 -21.10 -1.30 -2.33
CA SER A 2 -19.64 -1.27 -2.52
C SER A 2 -19.04 0.10 -2.17
N SER A 3 -19.77 0.89 -1.38
CA SER A 3 -19.31 2.16 -0.84
C SER A 3 -18.27 1.95 0.27
N GLY A 4 -17.33 2.89 0.38
CA GLY A 4 -16.29 2.87 1.41
C GLY A 4 -15.83 4.28 1.77
N SER A 5 -15.14 4.42 2.90
CA SER A 5 -14.54 5.69 3.29
C SER A 5 -13.19 5.51 3.96
N TYR A 6 -12.35 6.54 3.87
CA TYR A 6 -11.02 6.60 4.47
C TYR A 6 -10.81 7.96 5.13
N LEU A 7 -10.19 7.98 6.30
CA LEU A 7 -9.76 9.22 6.95
C LEU A 7 -8.28 9.44 6.61
N ALA A 8 -8.02 10.41 5.73
CA ALA A 8 -6.66 10.79 5.37
C ALA A 8 -5.92 11.43 6.55
N ARG A 9 -4.57 11.46 6.49
CA ARG A 9 -3.76 11.97 7.60
C ARG A 9 -3.99 13.46 7.89
N ASN A 10 -4.43 14.21 6.89
CA ASN A 10 -4.83 15.61 7.04
C ASN A 10 -6.22 15.79 7.70
N GLY A 11 -6.88 14.71 8.14
CA GLY A 11 -8.21 14.74 8.75
C GLY A 11 -9.37 14.76 7.75
N GLN A 12 -9.09 14.73 6.44
CA GLN A 12 -10.13 14.71 5.42
C GLN A 12 -10.72 13.31 5.26
N GLN A 13 -12.04 13.19 5.36
CA GLN A 13 -12.73 11.95 5.02
C GLN A 13 -12.94 11.87 3.50
N VAL A 14 -12.42 10.83 2.88
CA VAL A 14 -12.61 10.50 1.46
C VAL A 14 -13.63 9.38 1.35
N ARG A 15 -14.62 9.53 0.46
CA ARG A 15 -15.63 8.51 0.18
C ARG A 15 -15.44 7.96 -1.23
N PHE A 16 -15.69 6.67 -1.40
CA PHE A 16 -15.53 5.96 -2.67
C PHE A 16 -16.86 5.31 -3.06
N ALA A 17 -17.31 5.52 -4.29
CA ALA A 17 -18.44 4.80 -4.87
C ALA A 17 -17.92 3.60 -5.69
N GLY A 18 -17.28 2.66 -4.99
CA GLY A 18 -16.75 1.42 -5.57
C GLY A 18 -15.27 1.46 -5.96
N ALA A 19 -14.84 0.39 -6.64
CA ALA A 19 -13.43 0.08 -6.86
C ALA A 19 -12.69 1.08 -7.75
N ARG A 20 -13.36 1.70 -8.73
CA ARG A 20 -12.74 2.66 -9.64
C ARG A 20 -12.37 3.97 -8.93
N ASP A 21 -13.25 4.47 -8.07
CA ASP A 21 -13.00 5.68 -7.28
C ASP A 21 -11.87 5.45 -6.29
N LEU A 22 -11.87 4.28 -5.64
CA LEU A 22 -10.78 3.87 -4.77
C LEU A 22 -9.45 3.79 -5.53
N ALA A 23 -9.44 3.17 -6.72
CA ALA A 23 -8.24 3.05 -7.53
C ALA A 23 -7.69 4.42 -7.96
N ARG A 24 -8.57 5.36 -8.35
CA ARG A 24 -8.18 6.73 -8.68
C ARG A 24 -7.54 7.43 -7.49
N TYR A 25 -8.17 7.36 -6.32
CA TYR A 25 -7.62 7.96 -5.11
C TYR A 25 -6.24 7.37 -4.74
N ILE A 26 -6.09 6.05 -4.85
CA ILE A 26 -4.79 5.39 -4.60
C ILE A 26 -3.74 5.86 -5.60
N ALA A 27 -4.08 6.07 -6.87
CA ALA A 27 -3.11 6.54 -7.86
C ALA A 27 -2.68 8.00 -7.61
N GLU A 28 -3.61 8.86 -7.19
CA GLU A 28 -3.42 10.32 -7.11
C GLU A 28 -2.95 10.82 -5.74
N SER A 29 -3.05 10.01 -4.68
CA SER A 29 -2.73 10.42 -3.30
C SER A 29 -1.54 9.66 -2.72
N ASP A 30 -0.50 10.38 -2.29
CA ASP A 30 0.63 9.79 -1.55
C ASP A 30 0.18 9.00 -0.31
N ASP A 31 -0.83 9.49 0.39
CA ASP A 31 -1.45 8.82 1.54
C ASP A 31 -2.18 7.54 1.11
N GLY A 32 -2.96 7.60 0.03
CA GLY A 32 -3.64 6.45 -0.55
C GLY A 32 -2.67 5.36 -0.99
N GLN A 33 -1.58 5.73 -1.68
CA GLN A 33 -0.51 4.81 -2.08
C GLN A 33 0.14 4.15 -0.86
N THR A 34 0.49 4.96 0.15
CA THR A 34 1.14 4.47 1.38
C THR A 34 0.25 3.46 2.10
N ALA A 35 -1.02 3.82 2.34
CA ALA A 35 -1.97 2.97 3.03
C ALA A 35 -2.26 1.68 2.25
N PHE A 36 -2.39 1.77 0.92
CA PHE A 36 -2.58 0.60 0.07
C PHE A 36 -1.41 -0.37 0.17
N VAL A 37 -0.18 0.13 0.03
CA VAL A 37 1.04 -0.69 0.12
C VAL A 37 1.20 -1.34 1.49
N GLU A 38 0.94 -0.59 2.57
CA GLU A 38 0.99 -1.12 3.93
C GLU A 38 -0.02 -2.25 4.13
N ARG A 39 -1.28 -2.06 3.70
CA ARG A 39 -2.33 -3.08 3.82
C ARG A 39 -2.06 -4.28 2.94
N LEU A 40 -1.57 -4.09 1.72
CA LEU A 40 -1.20 -5.18 0.82
C LEU A 40 -0.07 -6.02 1.42
N PHE A 41 0.95 -5.38 1.99
CA PHE A 41 2.05 -6.07 2.68
C PHE A 41 1.52 -6.88 3.86
N GLN A 42 0.76 -6.25 4.76
CA GLN A 42 0.18 -6.93 5.92
C GLN A 42 -0.70 -8.11 5.52
N HIS A 43 -1.48 -7.97 4.45
CA HIS A 43 -2.33 -9.04 3.93
C HIS A 43 -1.51 -10.20 3.32
N ALA A 44 -0.45 -9.91 2.58
CA ALA A 44 0.36 -10.94 1.94
C ALA A 44 1.29 -11.67 2.92
N ILE A 45 1.92 -10.94 3.84
CA ILE A 45 2.98 -11.44 4.72
C ILE A 45 2.48 -11.77 6.13
N GLN A 46 1.28 -11.30 6.50
CA GLN A 46 0.68 -11.48 7.83
C GLN A 46 1.49 -10.83 8.97
N GLN A 47 2.37 -9.88 8.63
CA GLN A 47 3.19 -9.12 9.57
C GLN A 47 3.17 -7.62 9.26
N PRO A 48 3.39 -6.75 10.26
CA PRO A 48 3.54 -5.32 10.02
C PRO A 48 4.81 -5.04 9.22
N VAL A 49 4.72 -4.17 8.20
CA VAL A 49 5.85 -3.78 7.35
C VAL A 49 7.00 -3.14 8.14
N GLN A 50 6.69 -2.55 9.29
CA GLN A 50 7.63 -1.93 10.22
C GLN A 50 8.63 -2.93 10.81
N ALA A 51 8.29 -4.23 10.87
CA ALA A 51 9.21 -5.28 11.28
C ALA A 51 10.40 -5.47 10.31
N TYR A 52 10.26 -5.00 9.06
CA TYR A 52 11.24 -5.15 7.98
C TYR A 52 12.14 -3.90 7.80
N GLY A 53 12.10 -2.99 8.78
CA GLY A 53 12.96 -1.82 8.91
C GLY A 53 12.25 -0.48 8.66
N PRO A 54 12.82 0.64 9.15
CA PRO A 54 12.14 1.94 9.17
C PRO A 54 11.86 2.53 7.79
N ARG A 55 12.58 2.08 6.75
CA ARG A 55 12.39 2.52 5.36
C ARG A 55 11.54 1.58 4.52
N ALA A 56 11.19 0.39 5.03
CA ALA A 56 10.51 -0.65 4.26
C ALA A 56 9.25 -0.15 3.54
N LEU A 57 8.36 0.52 4.27
CA LEU A 57 7.12 1.05 3.71
C LEU A 57 7.38 2.14 2.66
N ALA A 58 8.31 3.06 2.94
CA ALA A 58 8.66 4.13 2.00
C ALA A 58 9.30 3.56 0.73
N ASP A 59 10.14 2.53 0.83
CA ASP A 59 10.78 1.86 -0.29
C ASP A 59 9.75 1.13 -1.16
N LEU A 60 8.86 0.36 -0.54
CA LEU A 60 7.77 -0.32 -1.23
C LEU A 60 6.81 0.66 -1.92
N ARG A 61 6.51 1.81 -1.30
CA ARG A 61 5.69 2.86 -1.94
C ARG A 61 6.37 3.45 -3.16
N ARG A 62 7.68 3.74 -3.08
CA ARG A 62 8.43 4.24 -4.23
C ARG A 62 8.45 3.22 -5.37
N ALA A 63 8.60 1.93 -5.04
CA ALA A 63 8.49 0.85 -6.03
C ALA A 63 7.09 0.76 -6.65
N PHE A 64 6.03 0.98 -5.86
CA PHE A 64 4.65 1.00 -6.35
C PHE A 64 4.42 2.11 -7.37
N VAL A 65 4.87 3.33 -7.08
CA VAL A 65 4.79 4.49 -7.99
C VAL A 65 5.64 4.26 -9.23
N ALA A 66 6.89 3.79 -9.08
CA ALA A 66 7.79 3.53 -10.19
C ALA A 66 7.27 2.42 -11.13
N ASN A 67 6.45 1.51 -10.61
CA ASN A 67 5.79 0.45 -11.38
C ASN A 67 4.39 0.82 -11.86
N GLU A 68 4.08 2.12 -11.96
CA GLU A 68 2.80 2.64 -12.45
C GLU A 68 1.59 2.02 -11.72
N PHE A 69 1.72 1.86 -10.41
CA PHE A 69 0.67 1.31 -9.53
C PHE A 69 0.27 -0.15 -9.86
N ASN A 70 1.16 -0.92 -10.48
CA ASN A 70 0.91 -2.31 -10.82
C ASN A 70 0.88 -3.22 -9.58
N ILE A 71 -0.30 -3.73 -9.24
CA ILE A 71 -0.52 -4.56 -8.04
C ILE A 71 0.29 -5.86 -8.07
N ARG A 72 0.44 -6.51 -9.24
CA ARG A 72 1.20 -7.77 -9.35
C ARG A 72 2.67 -7.54 -9.09
N ARG A 73 3.24 -6.47 -9.65
CA ARG A 73 4.63 -6.09 -9.36
C ARG A 73 4.81 -5.72 -7.89
N GLN A 74 3.84 -5.04 -7.28
CA GLN A 74 3.91 -4.70 -5.86
C GLN A 74 3.92 -5.93 -4.94
N LEU A 75 3.16 -6.97 -5.29
CA LEU A 75 3.20 -8.26 -4.58
C LEU A 75 4.57 -8.94 -4.71
N VAL A 76 5.20 -8.87 -5.88
CA VAL A 76 6.57 -9.38 -6.07
C VAL A 76 7.57 -8.63 -5.20
N GLU A 77 7.54 -7.29 -5.20
CA GLU A 77 8.42 -6.46 -4.35
C GLU A 77 8.23 -6.76 -2.86
N THR A 78 6.98 -6.96 -2.45
CA THR A 78 6.62 -7.36 -1.08
C THR A 78 7.23 -8.71 -0.72
N ALA A 79 7.11 -9.71 -1.60
CA ALA A 79 7.68 -11.03 -1.39
C ALA A 79 9.22 -11.00 -1.35
N VAL A 80 9.85 -10.23 -2.24
CA VAL A 80 11.32 -10.04 -2.26
C VAL A 80 11.79 -9.41 -0.96
N LEU A 81 11.14 -8.33 -0.51
CA LEU A 81 11.48 -7.69 0.76
C LEU A 81 11.36 -8.67 1.93
N ALA A 82 10.25 -9.44 1.96
CA ALA A 82 10.00 -10.41 3.00
C ALA A 82 11.04 -11.53 2.99
N ALA A 83 11.46 -12.02 1.83
CA ALA A 83 12.49 -13.05 1.72
C ALA A 83 13.88 -12.55 2.14
N LEU A 84 14.26 -11.33 1.74
CA LEU A 84 15.59 -10.78 2.02
C LEU A 84 15.79 -10.36 3.48
N ARG A 85 14.70 -10.02 4.19
CA ARG A 85 14.76 -9.44 5.55
C ARG A 85 13.95 -10.20 6.59
N GLY A 86 13.16 -11.21 6.19
CA GLY A 86 12.26 -11.97 7.04
C GLY A 86 12.89 -13.15 7.79
N GLN A 87 14.21 -13.25 7.80
CA GLN A 87 14.92 -14.17 8.69
C GLN A 87 15.65 -13.37 9.78
N ARG A 88 14.96 -13.13 10.89
CA ARG A 88 15.55 -12.99 12.22
C ARG A 88 14.63 -13.62 13.24
#